data_AF-A0A7C1AES4-F1
#
_entry.id   AF-A0A7C1AES4-F1
#
_cell.length_a   1.000
_cell.length_b   1.000
_cell.length_c   1.000
_cell.angle_alpha   90.00
_cell.angle_beta   90.00
_cell.angle_gamma   90.00
#
_symmetry.space_group_name_H-M   'P 1'
#
loop_
_entity.id
_entity.type
_entity.pdbx_description
1 polymer ?
#
loop_
_entity_poly.entity_id
_entity_poly.type
_entity_poly.pdbx_seq_one_letter_code
_entity_poly.pdbx_strand_id
1 'polypeptide(L)'
;MIRATKSNAFSVSISLIDNNAPVSGATVNYEIRNAADDSLLASGTLTESANEAGIYYANPTIDTSGDYRAYISSAGYAPITEDIQVTEEESNINAIASDVTLLIKCIKNKKELKKAGAVWQLIIYDDNGIDEILNKDLKDKDGSNITDIQAGALAQELASSV
;
A
#
# COMPACT_ATOMS: atom_id res chain seq x y z
N MET A 1 1.81 17.28 15.67
CA MET A 1 2.66 16.77 14.58
C MET A 1 1.76 16.40 13.41
N ILE A 2 2.05 16.89 12.21
CA ILE A 2 1.36 16.55 10.95
C ILE A 2 1.97 15.28 10.37
N ARG A 3 1.13 14.35 9.91
CA ARG A 3 1.55 13.16 9.14
C ARG A 3 1.05 13.30 7.71
N ALA A 4 1.97 13.20 6.75
CA ALA A 4 1.67 13.36 5.35
C ALA A 4 2.27 12.20 4.53
N THR A 5 1.68 11.95 3.37
CA THR A 5 2.22 11.01 2.38
C THR A 5 2.95 11.81 1.31
N LYS A 6 4.12 11.35 0.90
CA LYS A 6 4.93 11.92 -0.18
C LYS A 6 4.06 12.23 -1.42
N SER A 7 4.24 13.41 -1.98
CA SER A 7 3.53 13.94 -3.15
C SER A 7 2.01 14.09 -2.99
N ASN A 8 1.43 13.80 -1.82
CA ASN A 8 0.03 14.10 -1.52
C ASN A 8 -0.09 15.44 -0.80
N ALA A 9 -1.15 16.17 -1.10
CA ALA A 9 -1.43 17.43 -0.42
C ALA A 9 -1.83 17.17 1.03
N PHE A 10 -1.34 17.99 1.96
CA PHE A 10 -1.70 17.93 3.38
C PHE A 10 -1.99 19.34 3.89
N SER A 11 -2.80 19.45 4.94
CA SER A 11 -3.23 20.76 5.45
C SER A 11 -2.23 21.34 6.44
N VAL A 12 -1.82 22.58 6.20
CA VAL A 12 -1.16 23.45 7.19
C VAL A 12 -2.15 24.56 7.52
N SER A 13 -2.50 24.73 8.80
CA SER A 13 -3.47 25.72 9.23
C SER A 13 -3.15 26.35 10.57
N ILE A 14 -3.69 27.54 10.80
CA ILE A 14 -3.58 28.31 12.05
C ILE A 14 -4.88 29.06 12.32
N SER A 15 -5.22 29.22 13.59
CA SER A 15 -6.20 30.19 14.06
C SER A 15 -5.46 31.40 14.63
N LEU A 16 -5.69 32.58 14.04
CA LEU A 16 -5.11 33.83 14.49
C LEU A 16 -6.12 34.57 15.37
N ILE A 17 -5.78 34.70 16.66
CA ILE A 17 -6.63 35.32 17.68
C ILE A 17 -5.83 36.43 18.35
N ASP A 18 -6.43 37.60 18.49
CA ASP A 18 -5.88 38.77 19.18
C ASP A 18 -6.94 39.36 20.11
N ASN A 19 -6.57 39.63 21.37
CA ASN A 19 -7.49 40.10 22.41
C ASN A 19 -8.81 39.33 22.46
N ASN A 20 -8.74 37.99 22.36
CA ASN A 20 -9.87 37.05 22.32
C ASN A 20 -10.84 37.22 21.12
N ALA A 21 -10.42 37.88 20.04
CA ALA A 21 -11.17 38.02 18.80
C ALA A 21 -10.39 37.42 17.61
N PRO A 22 -11.08 36.80 16.63
CA PRO A 22 -10.43 36.33 15.41
C PRO A 22 -9.89 37.49 14.58
N VAL A 23 -8.69 37.32 14.02
CA VAL A 23 -8.03 38.34 13.19
C VAL A 23 -8.26 38.02 11.71
N SER A 24 -9.15 38.78 11.07
CA SER A 24 -9.50 38.61 9.65
C SER A 24 -8.69 39.51 8.72
N GLY A 25 -8.44 39.05 7.49
CA GLY A 25 -7.72 39.82 6.46
C GLY A 25 -6.21 39.98 6.69
N ALA A 26 -5.62 39.25 7.64
CA ALA A 26 -4.18 39.29 7.88
C ALA A 26 -3.42 38.56 6.77
N THR A 27 -2.20 39.03 6.47
CA THR A 27 -1.27 38.29 5.62
C THR A 27 -0.51 37.28 6.48
N VAL A 28 -0.84 36.00 6.32
CA VAL A 28 -0.19 34.90 7.05
C VAL A 28 0.65 34.09 6.08
N ASN A 29 1.95 33.97 6.34
CA ASN A 29 2.89 33.24 5.51
C ASN A 29 3.28 31.92 6.17
N TYR A 30 3.63 30.93 5.35
CA TYR A 30 4.23 29.68 5.80
C TYR A 30 5.53 29.40 5.06
N GLU A 31 6.45 28.74 5.74
CA GLU A 31 7.65 28.12 5.19
C GLU A 31 7.71 26.68 5.71
N ILE A 32 8.08 25.73 4.87
CA ILE A 32 8.38 24.36 5.26
C ILE A 32 9.85 24.13 5.02
N ARG A 33 10.56 23.72 6.08
CA ARG A 33 11.99 23.48 6.05
C ARG A 33 12.33 22.07 6.50
N ASN A 34 13.42 21.53 5.99
CA ASN A 34 13.97 20.26 6.44
C ASN A 34 14.41 20.37 7.90
N ALA A 35 14.00 19.42 8.74
CA ALA A 35 14.29 19.47 10.16
C ALA A 35 15.79 19.25 10.48
N ALA A 36 16.55 18.62 9.58
CA ALA A 36 17.95 18.28 9.78
C ALA A 36 18.91 19.41 9.37
N ASP A 37 18.64 20.10 8.26
CA ASP A 37 19.56 21.08 7.66
C ASP A 37 18.94 22.48 7.43
N ASP A 38 17.67 22.68 7.82
CA ASP A 38 16.91 23.93 7.69
C ASP A 38 16.76 24.46 6.24
N SER A 39 17.00 23.60 5.24
CA SER A 39 16.77 23.93 3.83
C SER A 39 15.28 24.18 3.55
N LEU A 40 14.97 25.21 2.75
CA LEU A 40 13.61 25.56 2.38
C LEU A 40 13.08 24.61 1.30
N LEU A 41 11.93 23.98 1.56
CA LEU A 41 11.25 23.09 0.61
C LEU A 41 10.05 23.75 -0.05
N ALA A 42 9.24 24.47 0.73
CA ALA A 42 8.03 25.12 0.23
C ALA A 42 7.75 26.39 1.02
N SER A 43 7.12 27.36 0.39
CA SER A 43 6.68 28.59 1.05
C SER A 43 5.51 29.22 0.33
N GLY A 44 4.70 29.98 1.03
CA GLY A 44 3.62 30.76 0.43
C GLY A 44 2.81 31.52 1.47
N THR A 45 1.67 32.03 1.03
CA THR A 45 0.69 32.69 1.89
C THR A 45 -0.47 31.72 2.16
N LEU A 46 -0.92 31.66 3.41
CA LEU A 46 -2.12 30.93 3.81
C LEU A 46 -3.36 31.73 3.40
N THR A 47 -4.40 31.01 2.96
CA THR A 47 -5.68 31.60 2.56
C THR A 47 -6.63 31.59 3.75
N GLU A 48 -7.31 32.71 4.00
CA GLU A 48 -8.34 32.77 5.03
C GLU A 48 -9.57 31.93 4.65
N SER A 49 -10.16 31.25 5.65
CA SER A 49 -11.41 30.53 5.51
C SER A 49 -12.57 31.47 5.18
N ALA A 50 -13.35 31.10 4.16
CA ALA A 50 -14.58 31.83 3.81
C ALA A 50 -15.71 31.65 4.84
N ASN A 51 -15.61 30.62 5.70
CA ASN A 51 -16.67 30.25 6.64
C ASN A 51 -16.37 30.71 8.08
N GLU A 52 -15.08 30.87 8.42
CA GLU A 52 -14.63 31.17 9.78
C GLU A 52 -13.46 32.18 9.74
N ALA A 53 -13.76 33.42 10.11
CA ALA A 53 -12.77 34.49 10.18
C ALA A 53 -11.61 34.11 11.11
N GLY A 54 -10.39 34.50 10.74
CA GLY A 54 -9.19 34.21 11.53
C GLY A 54 -8.63 32.79 11.40
N ILE A 55 -9.26 31.91 10.62
CA ILE A 55 -8.68 30.61 10.26
C ILE A 55 -7.98 30.73 8.91
N TYR A 56 -6.70 30.38 8.86
CA TYR A 56 -5.90 30.42 7.63
C TYR A 56 -5.35 29.03 7.33
N TYR A 57 -5.33 28.64 6.07
CA TYR A 57 -4.82 27.33 5.64
C TYR A 57 -4.16 27.34 4.27
N ALA A 58 -3.32 26.35 4.03
CA ALA A 58 -2.79 25.98 2.72
C ALA A 58 -2.67 24.46 2.62
N ASN A 59 -2.61 23.96 1.40
CA ASN A 59 -2.47 22.53 1.11
C ASN A 59 -1.21 22.26 0.27
N PRO A 60 -0.01 22.44 0.84
CA PRO A 60 1.25 22.16 0.14
C PRO A 60 1.44 20.66 -0.13
N THR A 61 2.34 20.37 -1.05
CA THR A 61 2.85 19.01 -1.36
C THR A 61 4.35 18.97 -1.11
N ILE A 62 4.87 17.84 -0.63
CA ILE A 62 6.31 17.59 -0.47
C ILE A 62 6.67 16.30 -1.18
N ASP A 63 7.63 16.35 -2.11
CA ASP A 63 8.01 15.23 -2.97
C ASP A 63 9.14 14.35 -2.41
N THR A 64 9.57 14.61 -1.18
CA THR A 64 10.61 13.85 -0.49
C THR A 64 10.11 13.35 0.87
N SER A 65 10.38 12.09 1.20
CA SER A 65 10.13 11.56 2.54
C SER A 65 11.15 12.13 3.53
N GLY A 66 10.75 12.27 4.79
CA GLY A 66 11.59 12.81 5.85
C GLY A 66 10.81 13.58 6.91
N ASP A 67 11.57 14.16 7.84
CA ASP A 67 11.04 15.02 8.91
C ASP A 67 11.29 16.50 8.55
N TYR A 68 10.24 17.31 8.71
CA TYR A 68 10.22 18.72 8.34
C TYR A 68 9.58 19.55 9.46
N ARG A 69 9.69 20.87 9.34
CA ARG A 69 9.03 21.83 10.21
C ARG A 69 8.36 22.91 9.39
N ALA A 70 7.08 23.15 9.66
CA ALA A 70 6.37 24.33 9.19
C ALA A 70 6.64 25.50 10.14
N TYR A 71 6.93 26.67 9.58
CA TYR A 71 7.02 27.95 10.26
C TYR A 71 5.91 28.84 9.72
N ILE A 72 4.99 29.25 10.58
CA ILE A 72 3.87 30.12 10.23
C ILE A 72 4.13 31.48 10.86
N SER A 73 4.04 32.55 10.07
CA SER A 73 4.31 33.91 10.54
C SER A 73 3.26 34.90 10.03
N SER A 74 2.96 35.90 10.85
CA SER A 74 2.12 37.04 10.50
C SER A 74 2.70 38.27 11.18
N ALA A 75 2.65 39.43 10.51
CA ALA A 75 3.23 40.65 11.04
C ALA A 75 2.57 41.06 12.36
N GLY A 76 3.36 41.31 13.39
CA GLY A 76 2.86 41.66 14.73
C GLY A 76 2.50 40.48 15.63
N TYR A 77 2.64 39.24 15.14
CA TYR A 77 2.35 38.02 15.90
C TYR A 77 3.61 37.15 16.03
N ALA A 78 3.69 36.40 17.12
CA ALA A 78 4.77 35.43 17.30
C ALA A 78 4.63 34.28 16.27
N PRO A 79 5.74 33.81 15.68
CA PRO A 79 5.67 32.70 14.75
C PRO A 79 5.28 31.40 15.47
N ILE A 80 4.56 30.54 14.76
CA ILE A 80 4.21 29.20 15.23
C ILE A 80 5.01 28.18 14.43
N THR A 81 5.43 27.11 15.09
CA THR A 81 6.11 25.99 14.45
C THR A 81 5.37 24.68 14.67
N GLU A 82 5.29 23.86 13.64
CA GLU A 82 4.66 22.54 13.69
C GLU A 82 5.54 21.51 12.98
N ASP A 83 5.83 20.38 13.64
CA ASP A 83 6.62 19.30 13.04
C ASP A 83 5.76 18.48 12.06
N ILE A 84 6.35 18.10 10.93
CA ILE A 84 5.73 17.34 9.84
C ILE A 84 6.57 16.09 9.58
N GLN A 85 5.93 14.92 9.54
CA GLN A 85 6.55 13.68 9.09
C GLN A 85 5.93 13.27 7.74
N VAL A 86 6.76 13.18 6.70
CA VAL A 86 6.35 12.73 5.36
C VAL A 86 6.89 11.32 5.13
N THR A 87 5.98 10.36 4.94
CA THR A 87 6.33 8.98 4.63
C THR A 87 6.10 8.68 3.15
N GLU A 88 6.82 7.71 2.60
CA GLU A 88 6.48 7.18 1.28
C GLU A 88 5.12 6.48 1.33
N GLU A 89 4.41 6.48 0.21
CA GLU A 89 3.26 5.60 0.05
C GLU A 89 3.77 4.16 -0.05
N GLU A 90 3.31 3.28 0.82
CA GLU A 90 3.61 1.85 0.68
C GLU A 90 2.95 1.33 -0.60
N SER A 91 3.77 1.11 -1.63
CA SER A 91 3.28 0.48 -2.85
C SER A 91 2.98 -0.99 -2.55
N ASN A 92 1.71 -1.41 -2.64
CA ASN A 92 1.28 -2.82 -2.49
C ASN A 92 1.75 -3.76 -3.63
N ILE A 93 2.82 -3.40 -4.33
CA ILE A 93 3.34 -4.12 -5.50
C ILE A 93 3.74 -5.56 -5.14
N ASN A 94 4.20 -5.79 -3.91
CA ASN A 94 4.63 -7.13 -3.47
C ASN A 94 3.48 -8.14 -3.37
N ALA A 95 2.27 -7.70 -2.99
CA ALA A 95 1.10 -8.58 -2.89
C ALA A 95 0.58 -8.98 -4.28
N ILE A 96 0.62 -8.06 -5.24
CA ILE A 96 0.19 -8.33 -6.62
C ILE A 96 1.18 -9.30 -7.30
N ALA A 97 2.48 -9.13 -7.05
CA ALA A 97 3.51 -10.01 -7.61
C ALA A 97 3.38 -11.46 -7.11
N SER A 98 3.06 -11.68 -5.83
CA SER A 98 2.85 -13.03 -5.28
C SER A 98 1.61 -13.72 -5.87
N ASP A 99 0.51 -12.99 -6.01
CA ASP A 99 -0.76 -13.52 -6.50
C ASP A 99 -0.69 -13.88 -7.99
N VAL A 100 -0.05 -13.03 -8.80
CA VAL A 100 0.20 -13.30 -10.23
C VAL A 100 1.13 -14.50 -10.40
N THR A 101 2.16 -14.63 -9.57
CA THR A 101 3.08 -15.77 -9.62
C THR A 101 2.37 -17.08 -9.30
N LEU A 102 1.50 -17.11 -8.28
CA LEU A 102 0.69 -18.28 -7.96
C LEU A 102 -0.27 -18.64 -9.09
N LEU A 103 -0.93 -17.64 -9.69
CA LEU A 103 -1.86 -17.84 -10.80
C LEU A 103 -1.17 -18.42 -12.04
N ILE A 104 0.02 -17.90 -12.39
CA ILE A 104 0.82 -18.40 -13.52
C ILE A 104 1.22 -19.85 -13.30
N LYS A 105 1.66 -20.20 -12.08
CA LYS A 105 1.91 -21.59 -11.71
C LYS A 105 0.65 -22.41 -11.99
N CYS A 106 -0.47 -22.12 -11.34
CA CYS A 106 -1.75 -22.84 -11.53
C CYS A 106 -2.16 -23.11 -12.99
N ILE A 107 -1.94 -22.16 -13.91
CA ILE A 107 -2.32 -22.29 -15.33
C ILE A 107 -1.34 -23.17 -16.13
N LYS A 108 -0.03 -23.10 -15.85
CA LYS A 108 1.01 -23.82 -16.63
C LYS A 108 1.43 -25.16 -16.02
N ASN A 109 0.77 -25.56 -14.94
CA ASN A 109 1.19 -26.70 -14.15
C ASN A 109 1.03 -28.04 -14.86
N LYS A 110 2.07 -28.88 -14.75
CA LYS A 110 2.03 -30.29 -15.14
C LYS A 110 1.22 -31.09 -14.10
N LYS A 111 0.23 -31.86 -14.56
CA LYS A 111 -0.58 -32.75 -13.73
C LYS A 111 -0.15 -34.20 -13.97
N GLU A 112 0.05 -34.98 -12.91
CA GLU A 112 0.49 -36.37 -12.98
C GLU A 112 -0.26 -37.23 -11.95
N LEU A 113 -0.55 -38.49 -12.31
CA LEU A 113 -1.00 -39.49 -11.34
C LEU A 113 0.17 -40.38 -10.95
N LYS A 114 0.45 -40.46 -9.65
CA LYS A 114 1.54 -41.27 -9.12
C LYS A 114 1.00 -42.27 -8.10
N LYS A 115 1.50 -43.51 -8.16
CA LYS A 115 1.16 -44.55 -7.19
C LYS A 115 2.22 -44.59 -6.09
N ALA A 116 1.80 -44.34 -4.85
CA ALA A 116 2.62 -44.43 -3.65
C ALA A 116 2.13 -45.60 -2.79
N GLY A 117 2.78 -46.75 -2.92
CA GLY A 117 2.32 -48.00 -2.30
C GLY A 117 0.96 -48.44 -2.86
N ALA A 118 -0.07 -48.43 -2.01
CA ALA A 118 -1.44 -48.81 -2.36
C ALA A 118 -2.36 -47.61 -2.67
N VAL A 119 -1.83 -46.38 -2.65
CA VAL A 119 -2.60 -45.14 -2.84
C VAL A 119 -2.20 -44.48 -4.13
N TRP A 120 -3.18 -44.07 -4.93
CA TRP A 120 -2.98 -43.18 -6.07
C TRP A 120 -3.10 -41.73 -5.62
N GLN A 121 -2.22 -40.88 -6.14
CA GLN A 121 -2.16 -39.45 -5.81
C GLN A 121 -2.22 -38.63 -7.09
N LEU A 122 -2.96 -37.53 -7.06
CA LEU A 122 -2.85 -36.45 -8.03
C LEU A 122 -1.76 -35.49 -7.57
N ILE A 123 -0.73 -35.33 -8.39
CA ILE A 123 0.36 -34.39 -8.17
C ILE A 123 0.26 -33.30 -9.23
N ILE A 124 0.27 -32.04 -8.77
CA ILE A 124 0.35 -30.86 -9.62
C ILE A 124 1.70 -30.21 -9.34
N TYR A 125 2.57 -30.20 -10.34
CA TYR A 125 3.87 -29.55 -10.27
C TYR A 125 3.78 -28.12 -10.77
N ASP A 126 4.75 -27.29 -10.40
CA ASP A 126 4.98 -25.98 -10.99
C ASP A 126 5.22 -26.02 -12.50
N ASP A 127 5.34 -24.83 -13.11
CA ASP A 127 5.54 -24.68 -14.55
C ASP A 127 6.85 -25.27 -15.06
N ASN A 128 7.83 -25.47 -14.16
CA ASN A 128 9.09 -26.16 -14.45
C ASN A 128 9.01 -27.67 -14.24
N GLY A 129 7.93 -28.19 -13.66
CA GLY A 129 7.73 -29.61 -13.37
C GLY A 129 8.60 -30.14 -12.24
N ILE A 130 9.09 -29.26 -11.35
CA ILE A 130 10.04 -29.59 -10.29
C ILE A 130 9.35 -29.58 -8.93
N ASP A 131 8.70 -28.48 -8.58
CA ASP A 131 8.10 -28.30 -7.25
C ASP A 131 6.67 -28.81 -7.21
N GLU A 132 6.33 -29.63 -6.22
CA GLU A 132 4.94 -30.08 -5.98
C GLU A 132 4.12 -28.94 -5.35
N ILE A 133 3.16 -28.40 -6.10
CA ILE A 133 2.21 -27.38 -5.62
C ILE A 133 1.02 -28.01 -4.90
N LEU A 134 0.59 -29.18 -5.39
CA LEU A 134 -0.46 -29.98 -4.77
C LEU A 134 -0.07 -31.45 -4.85
N ASN A 135 -0.22 -32.16 -3.73
CA ASN A 135 -0.12 -33.61 -3.67
C ASN A 135 -1.32 -34.13 -2.87
N LYS A 136 -2.22 -34.87 -3.52
CA LYS A 136 -3.48 -35.30 -2.91
C LYS A 136 -3.81 -36.74 -3.24
N ASP A 137 -4.10 -37.52 -2.19
CA ASP A 137 -4.67 -38.86 -2.32
C ASP A 137 -5.99 -38.83 -3.08
N LEU A 138 -6.10 -39.72 -4.07
CA LEU A 138 -7.32 -39.93 -4.82
C LEU A 138 -8.18 -40.99 -4.14
N LYS A 139 -9.40 -40.57 -3.81
CA LYS A 139 -10.44 -41.43 -3.23
C LYS A 139 -11.63 -41.49 -4.17
N ASP A 140 -12.38 -42.59 -4.10
CA ASP A 140 -13.69 -42.67 -4.74
C ASP A 140 -14.73 -41.85 -3.97
N LYS A 141 -15.98 -41.85 -4.48
CA LYS A 141 -17.11 -41.12 -3.89
C LYS A 141 -17.42 -41.53 -2.44
N ASP A 142 -16.97 -42.71 -2.01
CA ASP A 142 -17.22 -43.28 -0.69
C ASP A 142 -16.01 -43.07 0.24
N GLY A 143 -14.96 -42.38 -0.23
CA GLY A 143 -13.74 -42.10 0.54
C GLY A 143 -12.72 -43.23 0.55
N SER A 144 -12.93 -44.31 -0.22
CA SER A 144 -11.99 -45.43 -0.35
C SER A 144 -10.92 -45.12 -1.39
N ASN A 145 -9.76 -45.79 -1.32
CA ASN A 145 -8.72 -45.63 -2.35
C ASN A 145 -9.23 -46.05 -3.73
N ILE A 146 -8.93 -45.26 -4.75
CA ILE A 146 -9.24 -45.67 -6.13
C ILE A 146 -8.38 -46.87 -6.57
N THR A 147 -8.94 -47.67 -7.46
CA THR A 147 -8.28 -48.83 -8.07
C THR A 147 -7.37 -48.42 -9.22
N ASP A 148 -6.50 -49.34 -9.65
CA ASP A 148 -5.62 -49.13 -10.80
C ASP A 148 -6.38 -48.86 -12.11
N ILE A 149 -7.57 -49.44 -12.28
CA ILE A 149 -8.43 -49.22 -13.45
C ILE A 149 -8.99 -47.79 -13.44
N GLN A 150 -9.49 -47.33 -12.28
CA GLN A 150 -10.00 -45.97 -12.12
C GLN A 150 -8.87 -44.94 -12.32
N ALA A 151 -7.68 -45.21 -11.80
CA ALA A 151 -6.51 -44.37 -12.03
C ALA A 151 -6.10 -44.32 -13.50
N GLY A 152 -6.15 -45.45 -14.22
CA GLY A 152 -5.86 -45.51 -15.65
C GLY A 152 -6.84 -44.68 -16.48
N ALA A 153 -8.13 -44.70 -16.16
CA ALA A 153 -9.14 -43.86 -16.81
C ALA A 153 -8.89 -42.36 -16.56
N LEU A 154 -8.63 -41.98 -15.31
CA LEU A 154 -8.31 -40.59 -14.95
C LEU A 154 -7.01 -40.10 -15.61
N ALA A 155 -6.00 -40.96 -15.73
CA ALA A 155 -4.75 -40.61 -16.40
C ALA A 155 -4.98 -40.27 -17.89
N GLN A 156 -5.87 -41.00 -18.57
CA GLN A 156 -6.23 -40.70 -19.97
C GLN A 156 -6.96 -39.35 -20.09
N GLU A 157 -7.90 -39.07 -19.19
CA GLU A 157 -8.60 -37.79 -19.15
C GLU A 157 -7.64 -36.63 -18.86
N LEU A 158 -6.74 -36.80 -17.89
CA LEU A 158 -5.71 -35.82 -17.54
C LEU A 158 -4.75 -35.52 -18.69
N ALA A 159 -4.37 -36.53 -19.47
CA ALA A 159 -3.52 -36.34 -20.65
C ALA A 159 -4.21 -35.54 -21.76
N SER A 160 -5.54 -35.53 -21.79
CA SER A 160 -6.34 -34.74 -22.73
C SER A 160 -6.77 -33.36 -22.19
N SER A 161 -6.57 -33.11 -20.90
CA SER A 161 -6.88 -31.83 -20.26
C SER A 161 -5.80 -30.82 -20.60
N VAL A 162 -6.18 -29.80 -21.38
CA VAL A 162 -5.40 -28.58 -21.59
C VAL A 162 -5.24 -27.84 -20.25
#